data_AF-A0A3N5ZFS0-F1
#
_entry.id   AF-A0A3N5ZFS0-F1
#
_cell.length_a   1.000
_cell.length_b   1.000
_cell.length_c   1.000
_cell.angle_alpha   90.00
_cell.angle_beta   90.00
_cell.angle_gamma   90.00
#
_symmetry.space_group_name_H-M   'P 1'
#
loop_
_entity.id
_entity.type
_entity.pdbx_description
1 polymer ?
#
loop_
_entity_poly.entity_id
_entity_poly.type
_entity_poly.pdbx_seq_one_letter_code
_entity_poly.pdbx_strand_id
1 'polypeptide(L)'
;MSADWVRVERILDRARESGRRVLLEPEGLAMLEALGIDTPPYAFVREADEADAGRLERLGGDRVVVKVVSPEILHKSDVGGVRVADRSVEAVRATIARMARQLAGRAIDGYTINAFVPYERSLGHELLLGLRWTDDFGPIVTLGPGGIYTEFLAANLREGRDVAIFAACARGDTAGAAAGALESAAVTSLVTRSRRGQPPAIDPATLLAAVSVFSSLAARFTPHAVAECEVNPIVISEGRLVALDILVKLGSGEQTREEAPRPIHKLKHLLEPRSAAVVGVSEKLNPGHIILNNLIRDGFDRSRITVVKPGSESIEGCRAVADINSVPERVDLFVLSISAAQAPEAIVEIVEGQKA
;
A
#
# COMPACT_ATOMS: atom_id res chain seq x y z
N MET A 1 -2.15 -14.35 15.87
CA MET A 1 -3.27 -13.41 16.08
C MET A 1 -4.53 -14.04 15.48
N SER A 2 -5.63 -14.15 16.23
CA SER A 2 -6.91 -14.63 15.70
C SER A 2 -7.84 -13.43 15.52
N ALA A 3 -8.16 -13.09 14.27
CA ALA A 3 -9.01 -11.94 13.97
C ALA A 3 -10.50 -12.30 14.07
N ASP A 4 -11.29 -11.42 14.69
CA ASP A 4 -12.75 -11.48 14.74
C ASP A 4 -13.34 -10.73 13.54
N TRP A 5 -13.40 -11.44 12.41
CA TRP A 5 -13.90 -10.88 11.14
C TRP A 5 -15.37 -10.46 11.21
N VAL A 6 -16.18 -11.11 12.05
CA VAL A 6 -17.59 -10.77 12.23
C VAL A 6 -17.74 -9.43 12.93
N ARG A 7 -16.88 -9.14 13.93
CA ARG A 7 -16.84 -7.82 14.57
C ARG A 7 -16.36 -6.74 13.59
N VAL A 8 -15.36 -7.02 12.76
CA VAL A 8 -14.87 -6.09 11.72
C VAL A 8 -16.00 -5.72 10.74
N GLU A 9 -16.67 -6.72 10.17
CA GLU A 9 -17.78 -6.52 9.22
C GLU A 9 -18.90 -5.66 9.85
N ARG A 10 -19.33 -5.99 11.08
CA ARG A 10 -20.36 -5.22 11.80
C ARG A 10 -19.96 -3.77 12.08
N ILE A 11 -18.67 -3.47 12.25
CA ILE A 11 -18.19 -2.09 12.42
C ILE A 11 -18.31 -1.33 11.09
N LEU A 12 -17.84 -1.95 10.00
CA LEU A 12 -17.87 -1.36 8.66
C LEU A 12 -19.31 -1.11 8.19
N ASP A 13 -20.21 -2.07 8.40
CA ASP A 13 -21.62 -1.97 7.98
C ASP A 13 -22.35 -0.86 8.72
N ARG A 14 -22.21 -0.77 10.05
CA ARG A 14 -22.83 0.31 10.84
C ARG A 14 -22.37 1.70 10.40
N ALA A 15 -21.11 1.84 10.02
CA ALA A 15 -20.60 3.11 9.50
C ALA A 15 -21.17 3.44 8.12
N ARG A 16 -21.35 2.45 7.24
CA ARG A 16 -22.02 2.63 5.95
C ARG A 16 -23.50 2.96 6.08
N GLU A 17 -24.23 2.23 6.92
CA GLU A 17 -25.67 2.42 7.16
C GLU A 17 -25.97 3.83 7.69
N SER A 18 -25.03 4.43 8.40
CA SER A 18 -25.10 5.83 8.85
C SER A 18 -24.65 6.86 7.80
N GLY A 19 -24.43 6.44 6.55
CA GLY A 19 -24.08 7.31 5.42
C GLY A 19 -22.67 7.90 5.49
N ARG A 20 -21.81 7.41 6.39
CA ARG A 20 -20.45 7.92 6.56
C ARG A 20 -19.50 7.31 5.54
N ARG A 21 -18.43 8.03 5.21
CA ARG A 21 -17.35 7.58 4.31
C ARG A 21 -16.05 7.24 5.03
N VAL A 22 -15.99 7.48 6.34
CA VAL A 22 -14.82 7.30 7.19
C VAL A 22 -15.31 6.75 8.54
N LEU A 23 -14.55 5.82 9.14
CA LEU A 23 -14.80 5.40 10.51
C LEU A 23 -14.42 6.51 11.50
N LEU A 24 -15.17 6.64 12.58
CA LEU A 24 -14.72 7.42 13.73
C LEU A 24 -13.59 6.67 14.43
N GLU A 25 -12.71 7.41 15.11
CA GLU A 25 -11.56 6.81 15.79
C GLU A 25 -11.93 5.66 16.75
N PRO A 26 -12.96 5.74 17.63
CA PRO A 26 -13.32 4.60 18.47
C PRO A 26 -13.69 3.33 17.67
N GLU A 27 -14.30 3.50 16.51
CA GLU A 27 -14.67 2.38 15.62
C GLU A 27 -13.43 1.79 14.96
N GLY A 28 -12.49 2.64 14.53
CA GLY A 28 -11.19 2.20 14.01
C GLY A 28 -10.36 1.46 15.06
N LEU A 29 -10.28 1.98 16.29
CA LEU A 29 -9.59 1.30 17.40
C LEU A 29 -10.27 -0.05 17.72
N ALA A 30 -11.59 -0.09 17.79
CA ALA A 30 -12.34 -1.33 17.96
C ALA A 30 -12.11 -2.33 16.82
N MET A 31 -11.87 -1.85 15.59
CA MET A 31 -11.51 -2.70 14.46
C MET A 31 -10.10 -3.28 14.61
N LEU A 32 -9.13 -2.48 15.07
CA LEU A 32 -7.77 -2.95 15.35
C LEU A 32 -7.74 -4.02 16.44
N GLU A 33 -8.47 -3.82 17.53
CA GLU A 33 -8.65 -4.83 18.58
C GLU A 33 -9.22 -6.13 18.00
N ALA A 34 -10.21 -6.03 17.09
CA ALA A 34 -10.79 -7.19 16.43
C ALA A 34 -9.80 -7.89 15.48
N LEU A 35 -8.83 -7.16 14.92
CA LEU A 35 -7.71 -7.71 14.14
C LEU A 35 -6.59 -8.27 15.03
N GLY A 36 -6.68 -8.09 16.35
CA GLY A 36 -5.69 -8.53 17.33
C GLY A 36 -4.47 -7.61 17.44
N ILE A 37 -4.56 -6.37 16.98
CA ILE A 37 -3.53 -5.33 17.16
C ILE A 37 -3.86 -4.56 18.45
N ASP A 38 -2.88 -4.43 19.34
CA ASP A 38 -3.10 -3.75 20.62
C ASP A 38 -3.39 -2.26 20.41
N THR A 39 -4.34 -1.74 21.18
CA THR A 39 -4.67 -0.30 21.26
C THR A 39 -4.63 0.14 22.72
N PRO A 40 -4.35 1.42 23.02
CA PRO A 40 -4.48 1.91 24.39
C PRO A 40 -5.92 1.74 24.87
N PRO A 41 -6.16 1.38 26.15
CA PRO A 41 -7.49 1.50 26.74
C PRO A 41 -8.04 2.91 26.51
N TYR A 42 -9.31 3.01 26.10
CA TYR A 42 -9.92 4.29 25.78
C TYR A 42 -11.36 4.40 26.28
N ALA A 43 -11.80 5.64 26.47
CA ALA A 43 -13.19 5.99 26.74
C ALA A 43 -13.64 7.06 25.75
N PHE A 44 -14.86 6.91 25.22
CA PHE A 44 -15.51 7.93 24.39
C PHE A 44 -16.49 8.76 25.23
N VAL A 45 -16.44 10.07 25.06
CA VAL A 45 -17.34 11.06 25.66
C VAL A 45 -17.78 12.06 24.60
N ARG A 46 -19.04 12.47 24.59
CA ARG A 46 -19.54 13.50 23.67
C ARG A 46 -19.13 14.89 24.11
N GLU A 47 -19.19 15.13 25.42
CA GLU A 47 -18.94 16.43 26.03
C GLU A 47 -18.04 16.29 27.25
N ALA A 48 -17.50 17.42 27.73
CA ALA A 48 -16.62 17.44 28.88
C ALA A 48 -17.27 16.82 30.13
N ASP A 49 -18.55 17.10 30.37
CA ASP A 49 -19.24 16.69 31.59
C ASP A 49 -19.50 15.18 31.69
N GLU A 50 -19.41 14.45 30.57
CA GLU A 50 -19.48 12.98 30.55
C GLU A 50 -18.17 12.31 31.03
N ALA A 51 -17.07 13.07 31.18
CA ALA A 51 -15.85 12.55 31.77
C ALA A 51 -16.04 12.40 33.29
N ASP A 52 -15.94 11.16 33.76
CA ASP A 52 -16.11 10.77 35.17
C ASP A 52 -14.93 9.91 35.68
N ALA A 53 -14.82 9.79 37.00
CA ALA A 53 -13.73 9.05 37.64
C ALA A 53 -13.73 7.55 37.27
N GLY A 54 -14.90 6.92 37.16
CA GLY A 54 -15.01 5.49 36.85
C GLY A 54 -14.57 5.14 35.42
N ARG A 55 -14.74 6.05 34.45
CA ARG A 55 -14.13 5.94 33.11
C ARG A 55 -12.63 6.07 33.19
N LEU A 56 -12.11 7.04 33.92
CA LEU A 56 -10.67 7.29 34.03
C LEU A 56 -9.93 6.17 34.76
N GLU A 57 -10.49 5.60 35.82
CA GLU A 57 -9.88 4.48 36.57
C GLU A 57 -9.59 3.27 35.67
N ARG A 58 -10.48 3.00 34.71
CA ARG A 58 -10.33 1.88 33.75
C ARG A 58 -9.21 2.06 32.74
N LEU A 59 -8.68 3.28 32.57
CA LEU A 59 -7.62 3.56 31.60
C LEU A 59 -6.22 3.20 32.13
N GLY A 60 -6.02 3.22 33.46
CA GLY A 60 -4.71 3.02 34.09
C GLY A 60 -3.72 4.18 33.88
N GLY A 61 -2.52 4.03 34.45
CA GLY A 61 -1.44 5.03 34.39
C GLY A 61 -1.74 6.34 35.14
N ASP A 62 -0.94 7.38 34.90
CA ASP A 62 -1.12 8.71 35.53
C ASP A 62 -1.49 9.80 34.51
N ARG A 63 -1.39 9.49 33.22
CA ARG A 63 -1.62 10.42 32.11
C ARG A 63 -2.55 9.82 31.08
N VAL A 64 -3.28 10.69 30.39
CA VAL A 64 -4.18 10.34 29.29
C VAL A 64 -3.92 11.22 28.08
N VAL A 65 -4.30 10.74 26.91
CA VAL A 65 -4.31 11.47 25.65
C VAL A 65 -5.77 11.71 25.25
N VAL A 66 -6.18 12.98 25.32
CA VAL A 66 -7.48 13.43 24.83
C VAL A 66 -7.35 13.73 23.34
N LYS A 67 -8.28 13.21 22.53
CA LYS A 67 -8.32 13.48 21.10
C LYS A 67 -9.73 13.82 20.64
N VAL A 68 -9.84 14.72 19.68
CA VAL A 68 -11.12 15.08 19.05
C VAL A 68 -11.58 13.96 18.12
N VAL A 69 -12.89 13.71 18.11
CA VAL A 69 -13.55 12.79 17.18
C VAL A 69 -14.42 13.62 16.25
N SER A 70 -14.06 13.63 14.97
CA SER A 70 -14.78 14.34 13.92
C SER A 70 -14.47 13.70 12.56
N PRO A 71 -15.47 13.46 11.70
CA PRO A 71 -15.25 12.95 10.34
C PRO A 71 -14.56 13.98 9.44
N GLU A 72 -14.57 15.26 9.80
CA GLU A 72 -13.95 16.35 9.04
C GLU A 72 -12.48 16.59 9.43
N ILE A 73 -12.04 16.06 10.57
CA ILE A 73 -10.70 16.27 11.12
C ILE A 73 -9.93 14.95 11.09
N LEU A 74 -9.35 14.65 9.92
CA LEU A 74 -8.50 13.46 9.75
C LEU A 74 -7.10 13.69 10.37
N HIS A 75 -6.47 14.84 10.10
CA HIS A 75 -5.16 15.20 10.65
C HIS A 75 -5.31 15.98 11.97
N LYS A 76 -5.66 15.26 13.04
CA LYS A 76 -6.02 15.85 14.35
C LYS A 76 -4.88 16.63 14.99
N SER A 77 -3.66 16.13 14.90
CA SER A 77 -2.48 16.74 15.52
C SER A 77 -2.25 18.17 15.03
N ASP A 78 -2.42 18.43 13.73
CA ASP A 78 -2.15 19.70 13.06
C ASP A 78 -3.08 20.82 13.53
N VAL A 79 -4.34 20.48 13.82
CA VAL A 79 -5.34 21.43 14.33
C VAL A 79 -5.36 21.50 15.86
N GLY A 80 -4.41 20.84 16.52
CA GLY A 80 -4.34 20.75 17.98
C GLY A 80 -5.45 19.89 18.61
N GLY A 81 -6.04 18.99 17.83
CA GLY A 81 -7.05 18.02 18.22
C GLY A 81 -6.51 16.82 19.02
N VAL A 82 -5.24 16.84 19.43
CA VAL A 82 -4.61 15.85 20.31
C VAL A 82 -3.88 16.58 21.44
N ARG A 83 -4.13 16.21 22.70
CA ARG A 83 -3.46 16.77 23.88
C ARG A 83 -3.26 15.70 24.95
N VAL A 84 -2.10 15.76 25.61
CA VAL A 84 -1.83 15.00 26.83
C VAL A 84 -2.37 15.78 28.03
N ALA A 85 -2.97 15.08 29.00
CA ALA A 85 -3.43 15.62 30.26
C ALA A 85 -3.16 14.64 31.40
N ASP A 86 -3.15 15.14 32.63
CA ASP A 86 -3.15 14.27 33.82
C ASP A 86 -4.45 13.48 33.88
N ARG A 87 -4.41 12.26 34.43
CA ARG A 87 -5.59 11.41 34.59
C ARG A 87 -6.44 11.86 35.80
N SER A 88 -6.99 13.06 35.71
CA SER A 88 -7.99 13.61 36.64
C SER A 88 -9.20 14.13 35.86
N VAL A 89 -10.38 14.08 36.50
CA VAL A 89 -11.63 14.54 35.88
C VAL A 89 -11.51 16.02 35.52
N GLU A 90 -10.93 16.82 36.41
CA GLU A 90 -10.72 18.24 36.25
C GLU A 90 -9.81 18.56 35.05
N ALA A 91 -8.66 17.90 34.95
CA ALA A 91 -7.71 18.14 33.86
C ALA A 91 -8.27 17.71 32.49
N VAL A 92 -8.98 16.58 32.45
CA VAL A 92 -9.62 16.09 31.21
C VAL A 92 -10.72 17.04 30.77
N ARG A 93 -11.63 17.45 31.68
CA ARG A 93 -12.70 18.40 31.37
C ARG A 93 -12.16 19.74 30.88
N ALA A 94 -11.14 20.27 31.56
CA ALA A 94 -10.48 21.50 31.14
C ALA A 94 -9.83 21.38 29.75
N THR A 95 -9.24 20.21 29.45
CA THR A 95 -8.63 19.93 28.14
C THR A 95 -9.68 19.87 27.04
N ILE A 96 -10.79 19.16 27.27
CA ILE A 96 -11.92 19.08 26.33
C ILE A 96 -12.51 20.47 26.07
N ALA A 97 -12.81 21.23 27.12
CA ALA A 97 -13.35 22.58 26.99
C ALA A 97 -12.42 23.52 26.21
N ARG A 98 -11.11 23.40 26.41
CA ARG A 98 -10.11 24.15 25.63
C ARG A 98 -10.10 23.75 24.16
N MET A 99 -10.14 22.45 23.85
CA MET A 99 -10.24 21.96 22.47
C MET A 99 -11.52 22.43 21.78
N ALA A 100 -12.66 22.34 22.46
CA ALA A 100 -13.96 22.78 21.94
C ALA A 100 -13.95 24.25 21.53
N ARG A 101 -13.33 25.12 22.36
CA ARG A 101 -13.15 26.55 22.02
C ARG A 101 -12.23 26.75 20.82
N GLN A 102 -11.11 26.02 20.76
CA GLN A 102 -10.12 26.15 19.67
C GLN A 102 -10.68 25.67 18.32
N LEU A 103 -11.53 24.65 18.34
CA LEU A 103 -12.15 24.04 17.17
C LEU A 103 -13.58 24.54 16.92
N ALA A 104 -13.95 25.68 17.51
CA ALA A 104 -15.27 26.26 17.36
C ALA A 104 -15.61 26.45 15.86
N GLY A 105 -16.83 26.06 15.49
CA GLY A 105 -17.32 26.12 14.11
C GLY A 105 -17.05 24.86 13.26
N ARG A 106 -16.40 23.83 13.81
CA ARG A 106 -16.27 22.51 13.18
C ARG A 106 -17.27 21.52 13.76
N ALA A 107 -17.70 20.55 12.96
CA ALA A 107 -18.52 19.44 13.46
C ALA A 107 -17.67 18.52 14.35
N ILE A 108 -18.06 18.34 15.61
CA ILE A 108 -17.39 17.46 16.57
C ILE A 108 -18.41 16.45 17.10
N ASP A 109 -18.12 15.16 16.96
CA ASP A 109 -18.98 14.08 17.47
C ASP A 109 -18.67 13.73 18.93
N GLY A 110 -17.45 14.06 19.39
CA GLY A 110 -17.01 13.89 20.76
C GLY A 110 -15.49 13.85 20.89
N TYR A 111 -15.03 13.14 21.91
CA TYR A 111 -13.63 13.01 22.28
C TYR A 111 -13.31 11.59 22.74
N THR A 112 -12.13 11.09 22.38
CA THR A 112 -11.54 9.89 22.99
C THR A 112 -10.56 10.31 24.08
N ILE A 113 -10.62 9.59 25.21
CA ILE A 113 -9.67 9.70 26.31
C ILE A 113 -8.93 8.37 26.35
N ASN A 114 -7.69 8.38 25.90
CA ASN A 114 -6.87 7.18 25.73
C ASN A 114 -5.83 7.13 26.86
N ALA A 115 -5.52 5.94 27.36
CA ALA A 115 -4.38 5.75 28.25
C ALA A 115 -3.10 6.20 27.56
N PHE A 116 -2.21 6.89 28.29
CA PHE A 116 -0.91 7.26 27.74
C PHE A 116 -0.01 6.02 27.63
N VAL A 117 0.44 5.70 26.41
CA VAL A 117 1.37 4.59 26.16
C VAL A 117 2.80 5.12 26.23
N PRO A 118 3.63 4.68 27.19
CA PRO A 118 5.03 5.02 27.22
C PRO A 118 5.77 4.22 26.15
N TYR A 119 6.49 4.90 25.26
CA TYR A 119 7.36 4.26 24.27
C TYR A 119 8.60 5.12 24.04
N GLU A 120 9.65 4.51 23.51
CA GLU A 120 10.89 5.21 23.17
C GLU A 120 10.68 6.06 21.92
N ARG A 121 10.97 7.36 21.97
CA ARG A 121 10.84 8.26 20.81
C ARG A 121 12.09 8.31 19.93
N SER A 122 12.75 7.17 19.77
CA SER A 122 13.92 7.02 18.91
C SER A 122 13.51 6.51 17.52
N LEU A 123 14.45 6.61 16.57
CA LEU A 123 14.22 6.23 15.18
C LEU A 123 13.73 4.77 15.08
N GLY A 124 12.61 4.55 14.39
CA GLY A 124 12.04 3.22 14.15
C GLY A 124 11.02 2.75 15.19
N HIS A 125 10.88 3.41 16.35
CA HIS A 125 9.89 3.03 17.36
C HIS A 125 8.49 3.58 17.10
N GLU A 126 8.35 4.48 16.12
CA GLU A 126 7.09 4.87 15.51
C GLU A 126 7.10 4.36 14.07
N LEU A 127 6.11 3.54 13.71
CA LEU A 127 5.93 2.98 12.39
C LEU A 127 4.58 3.45 11.81
N LEU A 128 4.47 3.35 10.49
CA LEU A 128 3.23 3.49 9.74
C LEU A 128 2.89 2.14 9.13
N LEU A 129 1.66 1.67 9.32
CA LEU A 129 1.12 0.48 8.66
C LEU A 129 -0.12 0.88 7.85
N GLY A 130 -0.02 0.79 6.53
CA GLY A 130 -1.06 1.20 5.60
C GLY A 130 -1.57 0.04 4.75
N LEU A 131 -2.85 0.10 4.40
CA LEU A 131 -3.51 -0.64 3.35
C LEU A 131 -4.25 0.36 2.46
N ARG A 132 -4.02 0.33 1.16
CA ARG A 132 -4.71 1.19 0.20
C ARG A 132 -5.03 0.44 -1.07
N TRP A 133 -6.25 0.65 -1.59
CA TRP A 133 -6.60 0.23 -2.94
C TRP A 133 -6.00 1.17 -3.99
N THR A 134 -5.47 0.59 -5.05
CA THR A 134 -5.01 1.27 -6.27
C THR A 134 -5.64 0.59 -7.48
N ASP A 135 -6.01 1.36 -8.50
CA ASP A 135 -6.65 0.78 -9.69
C ASP A 135 -5.68 -0.05 -10.53
N ASP A 136 -4.39 0.29 -10.50
CA ASP A 136 -3.35 -0.40 -11.27
C ASP A 136 -2.88 -1.71 -10.63
N PHE A 137 -2.70 -1.72 -9.30
CA PHE A 137 -2.08 -2.84 -8.58
C PHE A 137 -3.02 -3.56 -7.61
N GLY A 138 -4.26 -3.08 -7.47
CA GLY A 138 -5.19 -3.56 -6.46
C GLY A 138 -4.76 -3.13 -5.06
N PRO A 139 -4.96 -3.97 -4.02
CA PRO A 139 -4.64 -3.60 -2.65
C PRO A 139 -3.15 -3.71 -2.37
N ILE A 140 -2.57 -2.62 -1.88
CA ILE A 140 -1.18 -2.51 -1.48
C ILE A 140 -1.09 -2.36 0.04
N VAL A 141 -0.21 -3.14 0.66
CA VAL A 141 0.17 -2.97 2.07
C VAL A 141 1.53 -2.31 2.14
N THR A 142 1.67 -1.35 3.06
CA THR A 142 2.89 -0.60 3.32
C THR A 142 3.24 -0.66 4.80
N LEU A 143 4.49 -0.98 5.13
CA LEU A 143 5.06 -0.76 6.45
C LEU A 143 6.28 0.16 6.30
N GLY A 144 6.27 1.28 7.01
CA GLY A 144 7.32 2.29 6.91
C GLY A 144 7.63 2.96 8.25
N PRO A 145 8.64 3.85 8.27
CA PRO A 145 8.83 4.73 9.41
C PRO A 145 7.61 5.65 9.55
N GLY A 146 7.16 5.85 10.80
CA GLY A 146 6.12 6.80 11.16
C GLY A 146 6.68 8.04 11.87
N GLY A 147 5.80 8.99 12.14
CA GLY A 147 6.12 10.19 12.91
C GLY A 147 7.00 11.19 12.15
N ILE A 148 7.72 12.02 12.92
CA ILE A 148 8.47 13.18 12.39
C ILE A 148 9.70 12.82 11.53
N TYR A 149 10.09 11.54 11.49
CA TYR A 149 11.27 11.09 10.77
C TYR A 149 10.96 10.50 9.40
N THR A 150 9.68 10.35 9.04
CA THR A 150 9.25 9.72 7.79
C THR A 150 9.83 10.42 6.57
N GLU A 151 9.67 11.75 6.47
CA GLU A 151 10.16 12.54 5.33
C GLU A 151 11.69 12.55 5.25
N PHE A 152 12.36 12.64 6.41
CA PHE A 152 13.81 12.59 6.48
C PHE A 152 14.35 11.24 6.00
N LEU A 153 13.74 10.13 6.41
CA LEU A 153 14.17 8.79 6.01
C LEU A 153 13.89 8.50 4.54
N ALA A 154 12.71 8.89 4.04
CA ALA A 154 12.36 8.74 2.63
C ALA A 154 13.35 9.48 1.71
N ALA A 155 13.79 10.69 2.09
CA ALA A 155 14.71 11.50 1.29
C ALA A 155 16.18 11.01 1.31
N ASN A 156 16.59 10.26 2.34
CA ASN A 156 18.00 9.94 2.59
C ASN A 156 18.35 8.45 2.47
N LEU A 157 17.36 7.58 2.32
CA LEU A 157 17.58 6.15 2.08
C LEU A 157 17.62 5.83 0.58
N ARG A 158 18.27 4.73 0.23
CA ARG A 158 18.26 4.21 -1.14
C ARG A 158 16.83 3.82 -1.50
N GLU A 159 16.42 4.11 -2.73
CA GLU A 159 15.11 3.69 -3.26
C GLU A 159 14.85 2.20 -2.98
N GLY A 160 13.67 1.89 -2.46
CA GLY A 160 13.25 0.53 -2.11
C GLY A 160 13.81 0.00 -0.79
N ARG A 161 14.45 0.84 0.03
CA ARG A 161 14.95 0.48 1.37
C ARG A 161 14.29 1.25 2.50
N ASP A 162 13.52 2.29 2.20
CA ASP A 162 12.81 3.16 3.14
C ASP A 162 11.54 2.52 3.67
N VAL A 163 10.78 1.84 2.82
CA VAL A 163 9.47 1.26 3.13
C VAL A 163 9.34 -0.16 2.59
N ALA A 164 8.64 -1.02 3.33
CA ALA A 164 8.19 -2.32 2.83
C ALA A 164 6.85 -2.13 2.13
N ILE A 165 6.80 -2.34 0.82
CA ILE A 165 5.58 -2.24 0.01
C ILE A 165 5.38 -3.54 -0.76
N PHE A 166 4.17 -4.09 -0.72
CA PHE A 166 3.82 -5.30 -1.47
C PHE A 166 2.32 -5.36 -1.79
N ALA A 167 1.97 -6.10 -2.83
CA ALA A 167 0.58 -6.37 -3.17
C ALA A 167 -0.02 -7.41 -2.23
N ALA A 168 -1.09 -7.05 -1.53
CA ALA A 168 -1.71 -7.85 -0.48
C ALA A 168 -2.52 -9.05 -0.98
N CYS A 169 -2.86 -9.08 -2.27
CA CYS A 169 -3.67 -10.13 -2.89
C CYS A 169 -3.06 -10.64 -4.20
N ALA A 170 -1.74 -10.57 -4.35
CA ALA A 170 -1.09 -11.11 -5.55
C ALA A 170 -1.35 -12.62 -5.69
N ARG A 171 -1.62 -13.10 -6.91
CA ARG A 171 -1.67 -14.54 -7.20
C ARG A 171 -0.30 -15.15 -6.90
N GLY A 172 -0.21 -16.01 -5.89
CA GLY A 172 1.04 -16.67 -5.48
C GLY A 172 1.28 -16.59 -3.97
N ASP A 173 2.55 -16.65 -3.57
CA ASP A 173 2.98 -16.62 -2.17
C ASP A 173 2.97 -15.18 -1.60
N THR A 174 1.79 -14.74 -1.16
CA THR A 174 1.62 -13.42 -0.51
C THR A 174 2.44 -13.32 0.79
N ALA A 175 2.61 -14.43 1.53
CA ALA A 175 3.37 -14.43 2.76
C ALA A 175 4.88 -14.24 2.50
N GLY A 176 5.41 -14.92 1.48
CA GLY A 176 6.79 -14.73 1.03
C GLY A 176 7.04 -13.31 0.50
N ALA A 177 6.09 -12.73 -0.25
CA ALA A 177 6.18 -11.34 -0.69
C ALA A 177 6.23 -10.36 0.48
N ALA A 178 5.36 -10.55 1.48
CA ALA A 178 5.36 -9.73 2.70
C ALA A 178 6.68 -9.86 3.47
N ALA A 179 7.17 -11.10 3.68
CA ALA A 179 8.44 -11.35 4.35
C ALA A 179 9.63 -10.70 3.62
N GLY A 180 9.72 -10.87 2.29
CA GLY A 180 10.79 -10.27 1.48
C GLY A 180 10.77 -8.74 1.48
N ALA A 181 9.57 -8.14 1.44
CA ALA A 181 9.42 -6.68 1.56
C ALA A 181 9.86 -6.17 2.94
N LEU A 182 9.46 -6.87 4.01
CA LEU A 182 9.88 -6.55 5.38
C LEU A 182 11.40 -6.64 5.54
N GLU A 183 12.03 -7.70 5.05
CA GLU A 183 13.49 -7.88 5.12
C GLU A 183 14.26 -6.77 4.39
N SER A 184 13.69 -6.27 3.28
CA SER A 184 14.30 -5.23 2.46
C SER A 184 14.25 -3.85 3.12
N ALA A 185 13.21 -3.57 3.92
CA ALA A 185 13.04 -2.29 4.58
C ALA A 185 14.03 -2.07 5.73
N ALA A 186 14.73 -0.94 5.70
CA ALA A 186 15.73 -0.56 6.68
C ALA A 186 15.12 -0.39 8.08
N VAL A 187 13.89 0.12 8.17
CA VAL A 187 13.18 0.30 9.44
C VAL A 187 12.89 -1.05 10.12
N THR A 188 12.53 -2.08 9.37
CA THR A 188 12.36 -3.44 9.90
C THR A 188 13.67 -3.95 10.46
N SER A 189 14.76 -3.85 9.70
CA SER A 189 16.10 -4.28 10.15
C SER A 189 16.57 -3.50 11.39
N LEU A 190 16.19 -2.23 11.53
CA LEU A 190 16.52 -1.39 12.67
C LEU A 190 15.86 -1.88 13.97
N VAL A 191 14.59 -2.32 13.90
CA VAL A 191 13.82 -2.70 15.10
C VAL A 191 13.84 -4.19 15.42
N THR A 192 14.17 -5.06 14.45
CA THR A 192 14.14 -6.52 14.61
C THR A 192 15.50 -7.19 14.80
N ARG A 193 16.60 -6.47 14.56
CA ARG A 193 17.96 -7.04 14.69
C ARG A 193 18.66 -6.46 15.91
N SER A 194 19.41 -7.30 16.63
CA SER A 194 20.30 -6.84 17.69
C SER A 194 21.41 -5.94 17.13
N ARG A 195 21.70 -4.82 17.80
CA ARG A 195 22.76 -3.89 17.39
C ARG A 195 23.61 -3.48 18.58
N ARG A 196 24.92 -3.77 18.51
CA ARG A 196 25.94 -3.30 19.49
C ARG A 196 25.46 -3.34 20.96
N GLY A 197 24.96 -4.49 21.41
CA GLY A 197 24.51 -4.67 22.81
C GLY A 197 23.06 -4.27 23.09
N GLN A 198 22.34 -3.68 22.12
CA GLN A 198 20.89 -3.47 22.20
C GLN A 198 20.16 -4.70 21.64
N PRO A 199 19.24 -5.31 22.43
CA PRO A 199 18.37 -6.36 21.94
C PRO A 199 17.40 -5.82 20.88
N PRO A 200 16.78 -6.68 20.06
CA PRO A 200 15.75 -6.24 19.13
C PRO A 200 14.59 -5.59 19.89
N ALA A 201 14.07 -4.50 19.34
CA ALA A 201 12.93 -3.80 19.91
C ALA A 201 11.63 -4.61 19.80
N ILE A 202 11.53 -5.46 18.77
CA ILE A 202 10.37 -6.33 18.53
C ILE A 202 10.76 -7.62 17.79
N ASP A 203 10.01 -8.70 18.03
CA ASP A 203 10.12 -9.94 17.26
C ASP A 203 9.69 -9.71 15.79
N PRO A 204 10.52 -10.05 14.79
CA PRO A 204 10.12 -9.99 13.38
C PRO A 204 8.80 -10.74 13.07
N ALA A 205 8.49 -11.82 13.79
CA ALA A 205 7.23 -12.54 13.61
C ALA A 205 6.01 -11.68 13.95
N THR A 206 6.13 -10.75 14.89
CA THR A 206 5.06 -9.81 15.26
C THR A 206 4.77 -8.81 14.14
N LEU A 207 5.81 -8.28 13.48
CA LEU A 207 5.65 -7.41 12.31
C LEU A 207 5.02 -8.16 11.14
N LEU A 208 5.49 -9.39 10.87
CA LEU A 208 4.93 -10.24 9.82
C LEU A 208 3.45 -10.54 10.08
N ALA A 209 3.07 -10.84 11.32
CA ALA A 209 1.68 -11.09 11.69
C ALA A 209 0.80 -9.84 11.48
N ALA A 210 1.29 -8.65 11.84
CA ALA A 210 0.57 -7.39 11.63
C ALA A 210 0.35 -7.08 10.14
N VAL A 211 1.37 -7.21 9.28
CA VAL A 211 1.17 -6.99 7.84
C VAL A 211 0.29 -8.09 7.22
N SER A 212 0.37 -9.33 7.72
CA SER A 212 -0.45 -10.44 7.23
C SER A 212 -1.93 -10.28 7.57
N VAL A 213 -2.26 -9.69 8.72
CA VAL A 213 -3.66 -9.38 9.06
C VAL A 213 -4.21 -8.28 8.16
N PHE A 214 -3.38 -7.32 7.74
CA PHE A 214 -3.75 -6.30 6.75
C PHE A 214 -3.95 -6.90 5.35
N SER A 215 -3.12 -7.88 4.94
CA SER A 215 -3.38 -8.64 3.70
C SER A 215 -4.71 -9.43 3.77
N SER A 216 -5.02 -9.99 4.94
CA SER A 216 -6.27 -10.71 5.18
C SER A 216 -7.49 -9.78 5.19
N LEU A 217 -7.34 -8.55 5.71
CA LEU A 217 -8.33 -7.48 5.63
C LEU A 217 -8.55 -7.07 4.17
N ALA A 218 -7.46 -6.88 3.41
CA ALA A 218 -7.50 -6.53 2.00
C ALA A 218 -8.31 -7.54 1.18
N ALA A 219 -7.97 -8.84 1.30
CA ALA A 219 -8.63 -9.91 0.56
C ALA A 219 -10.13 -10.03 0.82
N ARG A 220 -10.60 -9.57 1.98
CA ARG A 220 -12.02 -9.65 2.39
C ARG A 220 -12.80 -8.40 2.07
N PHE A 221 -12.18 -7.24 2.23
CA PHE A 221 -12.90 -5.97 2.32
C PHE A 221 -12.46 -4.93 1.30
N THR A 222 -11.40 -5.13 0.51
CA THR A 222 -11.00 -4.14 -0.51
C THR A 222 -11.48 -4.52 -1.91
N PRO A 223 -11.85 -3.55 -2.76
CA PRO A 223 -12.09 -2.14 -2.44
C PRO A 223 -13.48 -1.86 -1.85
N HIS A 224 -14.39 -2.84 -1.82
CA HIS A 224 -15.82 -2.60 -1.56
C HIS A 224 -16.09 -2.00 -0.19
N ALA A 225 -15.49 -2.61 0.81
CA ALA A 225 -15.75 -2.33 2.21
C ALA A 225 -14.71 -1.38 2.84
N VAL A 226 -13.47 -1.40 2.36
CA VAL A 226 -12.37 -0.56 2.80
C VAL A 226 -11.63 -0.08 1.56
N ALA A 227 -11.46 1.23 1.40
CA ALA A 227 -10.62 1.81 0.36
C ALA A 227 -9.20 2.10 0.89
N GLU A 228 -9.11 2.52 2.15
CA GLU A 228 -7.87 2.89 2.83
C GLU A 228 -7.98 2.57 4.32
N CYS A 229 -6.92 2.01 4.90
CA CYS A 229 -6.77 1.75 6.32
C CYS A 229 -5.32 2.08 6.70
N GLU A 230 -5.09 3.14 7.46
CA GLU A 230 -3.77 3.62 7.85
C GLU A 230 -3.67 3.71 9.36
N VAL A 231 -2.70 3.01 9.94
CA VAL A 231 -2.35 3.07 11.36
C VAL A 231 -1.08 3.91 11.47
N ASN A 232 -1.24 5.12 11.99
CA ASN A 232 -0.15 6.10 12.03
C ASN A 232 -0.30 7.05 13.23
N PRO A 233 0.49 6.88 14.31
CA PRO A 233 1.56 5.90 14.46
C PRO A 233 1.09 4.55 15.04
N ILE A 234 1.76 3.46 14.65
CA ILE A 234 1.86 2.23 15.44
C ILE A 234 3.22 2.19 16.12
N VAL A 235 3.23 2.13 17.46
CA VAL A 235 4.45 2.26 18.25
C VAL A 235 4.93 0.94 18.81
N ILE A 236 6.24 0.82 19.03
CA ILE A 236 6.83 -0.34 19.72
C ILE A 236 6.97 0.00 21.20
N SER A 237 6.20 -0.69 22.04
CA SER A 237 6.23 -0.56 23.50
C SER A 237 6.39 -1.93 24.14
N GLU A 238 7.44 -2.13 24.92
CA GLU A 238 7.69 -3.39 25.65
C GLU A 238 7.65 -4.64 24.73
N GLY A 239 8.20 -4.53 23.51
CA GLY A 239 8.19 -5.64 22.54
C GLY A 239 6.85 -5.90 21.86
N ARG A 240 5.86 -5.03 22.04
CA ARG A 240 4.53 -5.12 21.42
C ARG A 240 4.28 -3.95 20.46
N LEU A 241 3.43 -4.19 19.46
CA LEU A 241 2.90 -3.14 18.59
C LEU A 241 1.64 -2.57 19.21
N VAL A 242 1.62 -1.27 19.49
CA VAL A 242 0.45 -0.57 19.99
C VAL A 242 0.06 0.51 19.01
N ALA A 243 -1.12 0.38 18.42
CA ALA A 243 -1.66 1.38 17.51
C ALA A 243 -2.19 2.56 18.31
N LEU A 244 -1.58 3.72 18.13
CA LEU A 244 -2.02 4.94 18.82
C LEU A 244 -3.10 5.64 18.05
N ASP A 245 -3.14 5.54 16.73
CA ASP A 245 -4.14 6.19 15.89
C ASP A 245 -4.44 5.37 14.64
N ILE A 246 -5.62 5.59 14.06
CA ILE A 246 -6.06 4.90 12.85
C ILE A 246 -7.03 5.76 12.04
N LEU A 247 -6.83 5.75 10.71
CA LEU A 247 -7.73 6.30 9.72
C LEU A 247 -8.26 5.16 8.83
N VAL A 248 -9.59 5.06 8.68
CA VAL A 248 -10.21 4.08 7.78
C VAL A 248 -11.20 4.79 6.86
N LYS A 249 -10.90 4.82 5.56
CA LYS A 249 -11.83 5.30 4.52
C LYS A 249 -12.61 4.12 3.97
N LEU A 250 -13.92 4.24 3.99
CA LEU A 250 -14.84 3.22 3.50
C LEU A 250 -14.84 3.20 1.97
N GLY A 251 -14.85 1.99 1.42
CA GLY A 251 -15.08 1.76 0.00
C GLY A 251 -16.47 2.20 -0.47
N SER A 252 -16.60 2.46 -1.78
CA SER A 252 -17.85 2.91 -2.42
C SER A 252 -18.94 1.84 -2.50
N GLY A 253 -18.70 0.61 -2.06
CA GLY A 253 -19.68 -0.47 -2.04
C GLY A 253 -20.02 -1.08 -3.41
N GLU A 254 -19.54 -0.49 -4.52
CA GLU A 254 -19.65 -1.13 -5.83
C GLU A 254 -18.77 -2.39 -5.84
N GLN A 255 -19.40 -3.55 -6.02
CA GLN A 255 -18.69 -4.77 -6.38
C GLN A 255 -17.80 -4.44 -7.59
N THR A 256 -16.51 -4.67 -7.46
CA THR A 256 -15.61 -4.63 -8.60
C THR A 256 -16.20 -5.63 -9.56
N ARG A 257 -16.54 -5.14 -10.75
CA ARG A 257 -16.89 -5.96 -11.92
C ARG A 257 -16.15 -7.28 -11.78
N GLU A 258 -16.91 -8.38 -11.76
CA GLU A 258 -16.37 -9.74 -11.87
C GLU A 258 -15.13 -9.64 -12.75
N GLU A 259 -13.93 -9.84 -12.19
CA GLU A 259 -12.69 -9.60 -12.92
C GLU A 259 -12.78 -10.53 -14.13
N ALA A 260 -13.08 -9.97 -15.31
CA ALA A 260 -13.17 -10.75 -16.53
C ALA A 260 -11.87 -11.55 -16.61
N PRO A 261 -11.92 -12.86 -16.85
CA PRO A 261 -10.74 -13.71 -16.74
C PRO A 261 -9.62 -13.08 -17.54
N ARG A 262 -8.57 -12.64 -16.83
CA ARG A 262 -7.43 -11.97 -17.47
C ARG A 262 -6.95 -12.92 -18.56
N PRO A 263 -6.90 -12.49 -19.82
CA PRO A 263 -6.60 -13.40 -20.91
C PRO A 263 -5.09 -13.63 -20.95
N ILE A 264 -4.55 -14.28 -19.91
CA ILE A 264 -3.11 -14.55 -19.73
C ILE A 264 -2.58 -15.35 -20.93
N HIS A 265 -3.43 -16.18 -21.54
CA HIS A 265 -3.12 -16.86 -22.81
C HIS A 265 -2.77 -15.88 -23.95
N LYS A 266 -3.26 -14.63 -23.96
CA LYS A 266 -2.87 -13.59 -24.91
C LYS A 266 -1.48 -13.02 -24.66
N LEU A 267 -0.94 -13.15 -23.44
CA LEU A 267 0.44 -12.75 -23.13
C LEU A 267 1.46 -13.81 -23.58
N LYS A 268 1.00 -15.01 -23.95
CA LYS A 268 1.89 -16.10 -24.38
C LYS A 268 2.81 -15.68 -25.51
N HIS A 269 2.29 -14.98 -26.52
CA HIS A 269 3.10 -14.53 -27.65
C HIS A 269 4.10 -13.43 -27.28
N LEU A 270 3.87 -12.69 -26.19
CA LEU A 270 4.83 -11.71 -25.69
C LEU A 270 5.97 -12.36 -24.89
N LEU A 271 5.67 -13.40 -24.10
CA LEU A 271 6.63 -14.04 -23.21
C LEU A 271 7.35 -15.24 -23.84
N GLU A 272 6.67 -15.97 -24.72
CA GLU A 272 7.15 -17.17 -25.42
C GLU A 272 6.87 -17.10 -26.93
N PRO A 273 7.32 -16.04 -27.64
CA PRO A 273 7.12 -15.95 -29.08
C PRO A 273 7.84 -17.09 -29.80
N ARG A 274 7.18 -17.71 -30.77
CA ARG A 274 7.78 -18.67 -31.70
C ARG A 274 8.34 -17.98 -32.93
N SER A 275 7.89 -16.78 -33.24
CA SER A 275 8.38 -15.96 -34.36
C SER A 275 8.33 -14.49 -33.99
N ALA A 276 9.25 -13.70 -34.55
CA ALA A 276 9.33 -12.28 -34.26
C ALA A 276 9.61 -11.47 -35.53
N ALA A 277 9.04 -10.27 -35.60
CA ALA A 277 9.40 -9.26 -36.58
C ALA A 277 9.98 -8.02 -35.88
N VAL A 278 11.12 -7.52 -36.37
CA VAL A 278 11.77 -6.32 -35.81
C VAL A 278 11.72 -5.19 -36.84
N VAL A 279 11.05 -4.11 -36.50
CA VAL A 279 10.94 -2.89 -37.32
C VAL A 279 11.92 -1.84 -36.79
N GLY A 280 12.59 -1.14 -37.70
CA GLY A 280 13.53 -0.07 -37.33
C GLY A 280 14.95 -0.54 -37.07
N VAL A 281 15.38 -1.64 -37.69
CA VAL A 281 16.78 -2.07 -37.66
C VAL A 281 17.60 -1.25 -38.67
N SER A 282 18.69 -0.61 -38.21
CA SER A 282 19.65 0.04 -39.10
C SER A 282 20.87 -0.84 -39.38
N GLU A 283 21.63 -0.57 -40.44
CA GLU A 283 22.91 -1.27 -40.70
C GLU A 283 23.95 -0.96 -39.63
N LYS A 284 23.95 0.29 -39.16
CA LYS A 284 24.70 0.69 -37.96
C LYS A 284 23.97 0.21 -36.70
N LEU A 285 24.70 0.15 -35.60
CA LEU A 285 24.11 -0.18 -34.30
C LEU A 285 23.09 0.89 -33.88
N ASN A 286 21.85 0.47 -33.66
CA ASN A 286 20.76 1.26 -33.09
C ASN A 286 19.92 0.37 -32.15
N PRO A 287 18.94 0.90 -31.41
CA PRO A 287 18.12 0.09 -30.51
C PRO A 287 17.48 -1.13 -31.17
N GLY A 288 16.96 -1.01 -32.40
CA GLY A 288 16.39 -2.13 -33.15
C GLY A 288 17.42 -3.23 -33.44
N HIS A 289 18.62 -2.85 -33.87
CA HIS A 289 19.72 -3.79 -34.10
C HIS A 289 20.20 -4.44 -32.79
N ILE A 290 20.24 -3.69 -31.69
CA ILE A 290 20.57 -4.25 -30.36
C ILE A 290 19.53 -5.32 -29.95
N ILE A 291 18.24 -5.05 -30.16
CA ILE A 291 17.18 -6.03 -29.85
C ILE A 291 17.30 -7.28 -30.73
N LEU A 292 17.52 -7.11 -32.05
CA LEU A 292 17.78 -8.22 -32.96
C LEU A 292 18.94 -9.10 -32.46
N ASN A 293 20.05 -8.46 -32.08
CA ASN A 293 21.24 -9.18 -31.58
C ASN A 293 20.98 -9.88 -30.24
N ASN A 294 20.18 -9.28 -29.35
CA ASN A 294 19.78 -9.92 -28.10
C ASN A 294 18.94 -11.18 -28.36
N LEU A 295 17.95 -11.11 -29.26
CA LEU A 295 17.14 -12.27 -29.63
C LEU A 295 18.01 -13.42 -30.15
N ILE A 296 18.93 -13.12 -31.08
CA ILE A 296 19.84 -14.12 -31.65
C ILE A 296 20.78 -14.69 -30.59
N ARG A 297 21.40 -13.83 -29.77
CA ARG A 297 22.35 -14.24 -28.72
C ARG A 297 21.69 -15.16 -27.70
N ASP A 298 20.45 -14.87 -27.33
CA ASP A 298 19.71 -15.60 -26.31
C ASP A 298 19.02 -16.87 -26.89
N GLY A 299 19.33 -17.22 -28.15
CA GLY A 299 19.01 -18.51 -28.77
C GLY A 299 17.78 -18.54 -29.67
N PHE A 300 17.21 -17.39 -30.03
CA PHE A 300 16.07 -17.32 -30.93
C PHE A 300 16.46 -17.71 -32.37
N ASP A 301 15.67 -18.58 -33.00
CA ASP A 301 15.96 -19.11 -34.34
C ASP A 301 15.90 -17.99 -35.39
N ARG A 302 17.03 -17.72 -36.05
CA ARG A 302 17.16 -16.71 -37.11
C ARG A 302 16.17 -16.89 -38.25
N SER A 303 15.79 -18.14 -38.56
CA SER A 303 14.81 -18.43 -39.62
C SER A 303 13.38 -17.98 -39.27
N ARG A 304 13.13 -17.73 -37.97
CA ARG A 304 11.85 -17.28 -37.41
C ARG A 304 11.85 -15.79 -37.05
N ILE A 305 12.93 -15.08 -37.41
CA ILE A 305 13.04 -13.63 -37.25
C ILE A 305 12.95 -12.99 -38.64
N THR A 306 12.05 -12.01 -38.76
CA THR A 306 11.96 -11.15 -39.95
C THR A 306 12.33 -9.72 -39.59
N VAL A 307 13.23 -9.10 -40.34
CA VAL A 307 13.58 -7.70 -40.19
C VAL A 307 12.79 -6.88 -41.21
N VAL A 308 12.05 -5.86 -40.76
CA VAL A 308 11.37 -4.93 -41.66
C VAL A 308 12.29 -3.74 -41.89
N LYS A 309 12.98 -3.77 -43.04
CA LYS A 309 13.93 -2.75 -43.49
C LYS A 309 14.01 -2.74 -45.02
N PRO A 310 13.60 -1.64 -45.67
CA PRO A 310 13.83 -1.44 -47.10
C PRO A 310 15.32 -1.51 -47.48
N GLY A 311 15.61 -2.10 -48.63
CA GLY A 311 16.95 -2.07 -49.25
C GLY A 311 17.92 -3.14 -48.78
N SER A 312 17.49 -4.13 -48.00
CA SER A 312 18.32 -5.27 -47.60
C SER A 312 17.54 -6.58 -47.72
N GLU A 313 18.19 -7.64 -48.19
CA GLU A 313 17.59 -8.99 -48.28
C GLU A 313 17.80 -9.81 -47.00
N SER A 314 18.86 -9.50 -46.24
CA SER A 314 19.12 -10.11 -44.94
C SER A 314 19.91 -9.19 -44.01
N ILE A 315 19.73 -9.37 -42.70
CA ILE A 315 20.52 -8.71 -41.65
C ILE A 315 20.81 -9.74 -40.56
N GLU A 316 22.07 -9.89 -40.17
CA GLU A 316 22.52 -10.86 -39.14
C GLU A 316 22.06 -12.32 -39.41
N GLY A 317 21.92 -12.67 -40.69
CA GLY A 317 21.42 -13.97 -41.15
C GLY A 317 19.90 -14.16 -41.02
N CYS A 318 19.16 -13.12 -40.63
CA CYS A 318 17.70 -13.11 -40.61
C CYS A 318 17.15 -12.55 -41.93
N ARG A 319 15.96 -13.00 -42.35
CA ARG A 319 15.29 -12.49 -43.57
C ARG A 319 14.94 -11.02 -43.38
N ALA A 320 15.22 -10.18 -44.38
CA ALA A 320 14.76 -8.79 -44.39
C ALA A 320 13.71 -8.55 -45.49
N VAL A 321 12.69 -7.75 -45.19
CA VAL A 321 11.59 -7.39 -46.09
C VAL A 321 11.39 -5.87 -46.10
N ALA A 322 10.82 -5.35 -47.19
CA ALA A 322 10.71 -3.90 -47.39
C ALA A 322 9.72 -3.23 -46.42
N ASP A 323 8.59 -3.87 -46.14
CA ASP A 323 7.49 -3.33 -45.36
C ASP A 323 6.80 -4.42 -44.53
N ILE A 324 5.87 -4.01 -43.65
CA ILE A 324 5.15 -4.91 -42.74
C ILE A 324 4.26 -5.87 -43.53
N ASN A 325 3.64 -5.40 -44.61
CA ASN A 325 2.79 -6.22 -45.47
C ASN A 325 3.57 -7.34 -46.19
N SER A 326 4.85 -7.14 -46.43
CA SER A 326 5.77 -8.12 -47.01
C SER A 326 6.25 -9.19 -46.01
N VAL A 327 5.89 -9.08 -44.73
CA VAL A 327 6.17 -10.16 -43.76
C VAL A 327 5.37 -11.41 -44.20
N PRO A 328 6.04 -12.55 -44.46
CA PRO A 328 5.47 -13.67 -45.22
C PRO A 328 4.38 -14.43 -44.45
N GLU A 329 4.50 -14.47 -43.13
CA GLU A 329 3.62 -15.21 -42.25
C GLU A 329 3.25 -14.33 -41.06
N ARG A 330 2.14 -14.66 -40.40
CA ARG A 330 1.78 -14.04 -39.13
C ARG A 330 2.84 -14.37 -38.09
N VAL A 331 3.34 -13.36 -37.38
CA VAL A 331 4.34 -13.54 -36.31
C VAL A 331 3.70 -13.39 -34.94
N ASP A 332 4.30 -14.02 -33.94
CA ASP A 332 3.82 -13.93 -32.55
C ASP A 332 4.11 -12.55 -31.94
N LEU A 333 5.24 -11.95 -32.29
CA LEU A 333 5.70 -10.68 -31.71
C LEU A 333 6.23 -9.70 -32.76
N PHE A 334 5.72 -8.47 -32.74
CA PHE A 334 6.37 -7.33 -33.38
C PHE A 334 7.13 -6.49 -32.37
N VAL A 335 8.38 -6.18 -32.67
CA VAL A 335 9.19 -5.20 -31.94
C VAL A 335 9.30 -3.95 -32.78
N LEU A 336 8.66 -2.87 -32.34
CA LEU A 336 8.68 -1.57 -33.01
C LEU A 336 9.78 -0.69 -32.43
N SER A 337 10.94 -0.66 -33.08
CA SER A 337 12.05 0.25 -32.74
C SER A 337 12.07 1.47 -33.66
N ILE A 338 10.95 2.21 -33.65
CA ILE A 338 10.69 3.38 -34.50
C ILE A 338 10.27 4.58 -33.64
N SER A 339 10.17 5.76 -34.24
CA SER A 339 9.77 6.95 -33.48
C SER A 339 8.32 6.84 -32.98
N ALA A 340 8.03 7.54 -31.88
CA ALA A 340 6.67 7.60 -31.32
C ALA A 340 5.63 8.11 -32.33
N ALA A 341 6.03 8.96 -33.28
CA ALA A 341 5.16 9.46 -34.34
C ALA A 341 4.78 8.38 -35.36
N GLN A 342 5.64 7.37 -35.58
CA GLN A 342 5.42 6.30 -36.57
C GLN A 342 4.74 5.07 -35.96
N ALA A 343 4.85 4.88 -34.65
CA ALA A 343 4.32 3.68 -33.97
C ALA A 343 2.80 3.46 -34.18
N PRO A 344 1.92 4.48 -34.10
CA PRO A 344 0.48 4.27 -34.31
C PRO A 344 0.14 3.73 -35.70
N GLU A 345 0.76 4.29 -36.75
CA GLU A 345 0.53 3.85 -38.13
C GLU A 345 1.03 2.43 -38.36
N ALA A 346 2.22 2.10 -37.84
CA ALA A 346 2.74 0.73 -37.91
C ALA A 346 1.83 -0.29 -37.19
N ILE A 347 1.26 0.08 -36.03
CA ILE A 347 0.30 -0.79 -35.32
C ILE A 347 -0.96 -1.02 -36.16
N VAL A 348 -1.49 0.03 -36.81
CA VAL A 348 -2.64 -0.10 -37.71
C VAL A 348 -2.32 -1.03 -38.88
N GLU A 349 -1.16 -0.84 -39.53
CA GLU A 349 -0.73 -1.69 -40.66
C GLU A 349 -0.59 -3.17 -40.25
N ILE A 350 -0.05 -3.45 -39.06
CA ILE A 350 0.06 -4.82 -38.53
C ILE A 350 -1.32 -5.46 -38.34
N VAL A 351 -2.27 -4.71 -37.77
CA VAL A 351 -3.62 -5.19 -37.45
C VAL A 351 -4.44 -5.40 -38.73
N GLU A 352 -4.45 -4.42 -39.63
CA GLU A 352 -5.18 -4.50 -40.90
C GLU A 352 -4.59 -5.57 -41.83
N GLY A 353 -3.26 -5.69 -41.86
CA GLY A 353 -2.55 -6.73 -42.61
C GLY A 353 -2.59 -8.12 -41.96
N GLN A 354 -3.24 -8.27 -40.81
CA GLN A 354 -3.33 -9.50 -40.01
C GLN A 354 -1.96 -10.18 -39.78
N LYS A 355 -0.92 -9.37 -39.55
CA LYS A 355 0.47 -9.84 -39.41
C LYS A 355 0.83 -10.29 -37.99
N ALA A 356 0.03 -9.95 -36.97
CA ALA A 356 0.24 -10.34 -35.56
C ALA A 356 -1.04 -10.79 -34.87
#